data_AF-A0A2K5DPS0-F1
#
_entry.id   AF-A0A2K5DPS0-F1
#
_cell.length_a   1.000
_cell.length_b   1.000
_cell.length_c   1.000
_cell.angle_alpha   90.00
_cell.angle_beta   90.00
_cell.angle_gamma   90.00
#
_symmetry.space_group_name_H-M   'P 1'
#
loop_
_entity.id
_entity.type
_entity.pdbx_description
1 polymer ?
#
loop_
_entity_poly.entity_id
_entity_poly.type
_entity_poly.pdbx_seq_one_letter_code
_entity_poly.pdbx_strand_id
1 'polypeptide(L)' 'MANRTVQDVHSIHDTNPQYLLEIIRYWKQECFGLTAELVVEKATELRNAMY' A
#
# COMPACT_ATOMS: atom_id res chain seq x y z
N MET A 1 4.72 -11.37 -8.64
CA MET A 1 5.22 -9.97 -8.74
C MET A 1 4.64 -9.21 -7.56
N ALA A 2 5.47 -8.65 -6.67
CA ALA A 2 5.01 -8.08 -5.40
C ALA A 2 4.13 -6.82 -5.55
N ASN A 3 4.17 -6.17 -6.73
CA ASN A 3 3.46 -4.92 -7.00
C ASN A 3 2.24 -5.12 -7.91
N ARG A 4 1.59 -6.27 -7.84
CA ARG A 4 0.30 -6.50 -8.51
C ARG A 4 -0.79 -6.45 -7.44
N THR A 5 -1.88 -5.76 -7.73
CA THR A 5 -3.12 -5.81 -6.94
C THR A 5 -3.52 -7.25 -6.67
N VAL A 6 -3.90 -7.56 -5.42
CA VAL A 6 -4.31 -8.92 -5.04
C VAL A 6 -5.58 -9.31 -5.79
N GLN A 7 -5.77 -10.61 -6.05
CA GLN A 7 -6.82 -11.10 -6.96
C GLN A 7 -8.25 -10.83 -6.44
N ASP A 8 -8.43 -10.76 -5.13
CA ASP A 8 -9.75 -10.63 -4.49
C ASP A 8 -10.19 -9.17 -4.31
N VAL A 9 -9.47 -8.21 -4.93
CA VAL A 9 -9.80 -6.79 -4.84
C VAL A 9 -10.90 -6.43 -5.83
N HIS A 10 -11.92 -5.74 -5.31
CA HIS A 10 -12.95 -5.11 -6.13
C HIS A 10 -12.39 -3.90 -6.87
N SER A 11 -12.87 -3.67 -8.09
CA SER A 11 -12.58 -2.45 -8.83
C SER A 11 -13.15 -1.22 -8.10
N ILE A 12 -12.41 -0.12 -8.14
CA ILE A 12 -12.81 1.17 -7.59
C ILE A 12 -12.80 2.17 -8.73
N HIS A 13 -13.89 2.92 -8.92
CA HIS A 13 -14.08 3.82 -10.08
C HIS A 13 -13.84 3.11 -11.42
N ASP A 14 -14.34 1.88 -11.56
CA ASP A 14 -14.22 1.04 -12.76
C ASP A 14 -12.77 0.80 -13.25
N THR A 15 -11.79 0.96 -12.36
CA THR A 15 -10.38 0.71 -12.66
C THR A 15 -9.72 -0.11 -11.56
N ASN A 16 -8.50 -0.58 -11.84
CA ASN A 16 -7.66 -1.16 -10.81
C ASN A 16 -7.32 -0.06 -9.80
N PRO A 17 -7.59 -0.25 -8.49
CA PRO A 17 -7.29 0.75 -7.46
C PRO A 17 -5.84 1.24 -7.48
N GLN A 18 -4.91 0.39 -7.91
CA GLN A 18 -3.49 0.69 -8.03
C GLN A 18 -3.15 1.72 -9.11
N TYR A 19 -4.06 1.99 -10.05
CA TYR A 19 -3.91 3.01 -11.09
C TYR A 19 -4.45 4.37 -10.69
N LEU A 20 -5.19 4.46 -9.58
CA LEU A 20 -5.68 5.74 -9.06
C LEU A 20 -4.55 6.61 -8.51
N LEU A 21 -3.40 6.01 -8.18
CA LEU A 21 -2.27 6.68 -7.53
C LEU A 21 -0.95 6.17 -8.10
N GLU A 22 -0.02 7.06 -8.48
CA GLU A 22 1.34 6.71 -8.93
C GLU A 22 2.29 6.24 -7.79
N ILE A 23 1.75 6.00 -6.59
CA ILE A 23 2.51 6.04 -5.32
C ILE A 23 3.42 4.83 -5.08
N ILE A 24 3.13 3.67 -5.69
CA ILE A 24 3.77 2.40 -5.31
C ILE A 24 5.21 2.26 -5.84
N ARG A 25 5.67 3.24 -6.64
CA ARG A 25 7.07 3.26 -7.13
C ARG A 25 8.10 3.61 -6.06
N TYR A 26 7.72 4.33 -4.99
CA TYR A 26 8.67 4.89 -4.02
C TYR A 26 8.93 4.00 -2.79
N TRP A 27 8.00 3.10 -2.42
CA TRP A 27 7.97 2.45 -1.10
C TRP A 27 8.40 0.97 -1.10
N LYS A 28 9.44 0.60 -1.86
CA LYS A 28 9.75 -0.81 -2.13
C LYS A 28 10.30 -1.61 -0.94
N GLN A 29 10.96 -0.99 0.04
CA GLN A 29 11.56 -1.73 1.17
C GLN A 29 10.58 -1.90 2.34
N GLU A 30 9.92 -0.83 2.77
CA GLU A 30 9.02 -0.87 3.94
C GLU A 30 7.63 -1.49 3.65
N CYS A 31 7.22 -1.55 2.38
CA CYS A 31 5.90 -2.09 2.00
C CYS A 31 5.95 -3.50 1.41
N PHE A 32 7.11 -4.16 1.36
CA PHE A 32 7.20 -5.54 0.86
C PHE A 32 6.53 -6.51 1.84
N GLY A 33 5.47 -7.19 1.39
CA GLY A 33 4.72 -8.14 2.23
C GLY A 33 3.82 -7.47 3.29
N LEU A 34 3.60 -6.17 3.18
CA LEU A 34 2.72 -5.44 4.09
C LEU A 34 1.27 -5.95 3.94
N THR A 35 0.69 -6.43 5.05
CA THR A 35 -0.71 -6.87 5.11
C THR A 35 -1.59 -5.78 5.69
N ALA A 36 -2.91 -5.89 5.53
CA ALA A 36 -3.87 -4.92 6.06
C ALA A 36 -3.72 -4.69 7.58
N GLU A 37 -3.31 -5.72 8.32
CA GLU A 37 -3.06 -5.65 9.77
C GLU A 37 -1.81 -4.82 10.09
N LEU A 38 -0.72 -5.05 9.37
CA LEU A 38 0.58 -4.37 9.59
C LEU A 38 0.58 -2.90 9.12
N VAL A 39 -0.37 -2.50 8.27
CA VAL A 39 -0.49 -1.10 7.80
C VAL A 39 -0.66 -0.13 8.98
N VAL A 40 -1.42 -0.51 10.00
CA VAL A 40 -1.67 0.36 11.16
C VAL A 40 -0.40 0.57 11.96
N GLU A 41 0.37 -0.49 12.20
CA GLU A 41 1.66 -0.42 12.90
C GLU A 41 2.63 0.52 12.17
N LYS A 42 2.79 0.33 10.86
CA LYS A 42 3.64 1.21 10.03
C LYS A 42 3.16 2.66 9.99
N ALA A 43 1.85 2.90 9.97
CA ALA A 43 1.31 4.26 10.02
C ALA A 43 1.61 4.97 11.36
N THR A 44 1.65 4.23 12.47
CA THR A 44 2.02 4.81 13.78
C THR A 44 3.51 5.19 13.85
N GLU A 45 4.40 4.35 13.30
CA GLU A 45 5.84 4.64 13.19
C GLU A 45 6.08 5.95 12.40
N LEU A 46 5.41 6.11 11.27
CA LEU A 46 5.53 7.32 10.42
C LEU A 46 5.10 8.60 11.15
N ARG A 47 4.06 8.53 11.98
CA ARG A 47 3.59 9.69 12.77
C ARG A 47 4.60 10.07 13.85
N ASN A 48 5.19 9.08 14.50
CA ASN A 48 6.16 9.30 15.57
C ASN A 48 7.51 9.82 15.05
N ALA A 49 7.87 9.52 13.80
CA ALA A 49 9.07 10.05 13.15
C ALA A 49 8.93 11.53 12.69
N MET A 50 7.72 12.11 12.75
CA MET A 50 7.43 13.49 12.36
C MET A 50 7.42 14.51 13.52
N TYR A 51 7.73 14.08 14.75
CA TYR A 51 7.92 14.92 15.94
C TYR A 51 9.36 14.81 16.45
#